data_AF-A0A8C6CRI6-F1
#
_entry.id   AF-A0A8C6CRI6-F1
#
_cell.length_a   1.000
_cell.length_b   1.000
_cell.length_c   1.000
_cell.angle_alpha   90.00
_cell.angle_beta   90.00
_cell.angle_gamma   90.00
#
_symmetry.space_group_name_H-M   'P 1'
#
loop_
_entity.id
_entity.type
_entity.pdbx_description
1 polymer ?
#
loop_
_entity_poly.entity_id
_entity_poly.type
_entity_poly.pdbx_seq_one_letter_code
_entity_poly.pdbx_strand_id
1 'polypeptide(L)'
;MKLIILGHYSQASEWAAKYIRNRIIQFNPGPDNYFTLGLPTGSTPLGCYKKLIEYYKNGDLSFKYVKTFNLDEYVGLPQDPESYHSFMWNNFFKHIDIHPENTHILDGNATDLQAECDAFEEKTKAAGGIELFVGGLMLVHNKLVDPFQSSKKPYSD
;
A
#
# COMPACT_ATOMS: atom_id res chain seq x y z
N MET A 1 -16.67 -9.52 -8.42
CA MET A 1 -15.24 -9.62 -8.78
C MET A 1 -15.07 -9.33 -10.27
N LYS A 2 -14.01 -8.62 -10.67
CA LYS A 2 -13.64 -8.42 -12.09
C LYS A 2 -12.23 -8.99 -12.29
N LEU A 3 -12.04 -9.79 -13.33
CA LEU A 3 -10.74 -10.33 -13.71
C LEU A 3 -10.27 -9.65 -14.99
N ILE A 4 -9.10 -9.03 -14.95
CA ILE A 4 -8.49 -8.32 -16.08
C ILE A 4 -7.24 -9.10 -16.50
N ILE A 5 -7.24 -9.61 -17.73
CA ILE A 5 -6.16 -10.44 -18.27
C ILE A 5 -5.39 -9.62 -19.30
N LEU A 6 -4.09 -9.49 -19.11
CA LEU A 6 -3.20 -8.70 -19.95
C LEU A 6 -1.98 -9.54 -20.33
N GLY A 7 -1.37 -9.25 -21.49
CA GLY A 7 -0.33 -10.09 -22.06
C GLY A 7 0.99 -10.06 -21.31
N HIS A 8 1.30 -8.94 -20.66
CA HIS A 8 2.59 -8.73 -20.01
C HIS A 8 2.49 -7.95 -18.69
N TYR A 9 3.49 -8.15 -17.83
CA TYR A 9 3.65 -7.44 -16.56
C TYR A 9 3.58 -5.92 -16.69
N SER A 10 4.18 -5.34 -17.74
CA SER A 10 4.14 -3.90 -17.98
C SER A 10 2.72 -3.38 -18.22
N GLN A 11 1.90 -4.13 -18.96
CA GLN A 11 0.50 -3.79 -19.21
C GLN A 11 -0.32 -3.90 -17.93
N ALA A 12 -0.12 -4.94 -17.13
CA ALA A 12 -0.79 -5.10 -15.84
C ALA A 12 -0.43 -3.99 -14.85
N SER A 13 0.86 -3.64 -14.79
CA SER A 13 1.38 -2.52 -14.00
C SER A 13 0.76 -1.19 -14.39
N GLU A 14 0.71 -0.90 -15.70
CA GLU A 14 0.10 0.33 -16.22
C GLU A 14 -1.41 0.35 -15.98
N TRP A 15 -2.09 -0.78 -16.14
CA TRP A 15 -3.53 -0.88 -15.89
C TRP A 15 -3.86 -0.58 -14.42
N ALA A 16 -3.11 -1.17 -13.48
CA ALA A 16 -3.27 -0.90 -12.05
C ALA A 16 -3.01 0.58 -11.72
N ALA A 17 -1.93 1.16 -12.26
CA ALA A 17 -1.61 2.57 -12.05
C ALA A 17 -2.69 3.50 -12.61
N LYS A 18 -3.23 3.21 -13.81
CA LYS A 18 -4.37 3.95 -14.39
C LYS A 18 -5.61 3.85 -13.51
N TYR A 19 -5.89 2.66 -12.97
CA TYR A 19 -7.03 2.47 -12.09
C TYR A 19 -6.89 3.32 -10.81
N ILE A 20 -5.73 3.27 -10.15
CA ILE A 20 -5.44 4.07 -8.95
C ILE A 20 -5.53 5.57 -9.27
N ARG A 21 -4.86 6.03 -10.33
CA ARG A 21 -4.92 7.43 -10.80
C ARG A 21 -6.37 7.88 -10.98
N ASN A 22 -7.16 7.10 -11.71
CA ASN A 22 -8.55 7.47 -12.00
C ASN A 22 -9.40 7.50 -10.73
N ARG A 23 -9.19 6.58 -9.78
CA ARG A 23 -9.91 6.58 -8.49
C ARG A 23 -9.57 7.81 -7.66
N ILE A 24 -8.29 8.18 -7.57
CA ILE A 24 -7.87 9.40 -6.86
C ILE A 24 -8.48 10.64 -7.51
N ILE A 25 -8.39 10.78 -8.84
CA ILE A 25 -8.93 11.95 -9.55
C ILE A 25 -10.45 12.04 -9.42
N GLN A 26 -11.16 10.92 -9.57
CA GLN A 26 -12.63 10.88 -9.46
C GLN A 26 -13.12 11.16 -8.04
N PHE A 27 -12.37 10.72 -7.03
CA PHE A 27 -12.65 11.03 -5.63
C PHE A 27 -12.44 12.53 -5.32
N ASN A 28 -11.53 13.19 -6.06
CA ASN A 28 -11.23 14.61 -5.94
C ASN A 28 -10.87 15.03 -4.49
N PRO A 29 -9.78 14.46 -3.91
CA PRO A 29 -9.44 14.67 -2.52
C PRO A 29 -9.01 16.12 -2.24
N GLY A 30 -9.25 16.56 -1.01
CA GLY A 30 -9.00 17.91 -0.53
C GLY A 30 -8.56 17.95 0.94
N PRO A 31 -8.36 19.15 1.52
CA PRO A 31 -7.85 19.31 2.89
C PRO A 31 -8.76 18.70 3.96
N ASP A 32 -10.06 18.57 3.68
CA ASP A 32 -11.04 18.00 4.62
C ASP A 32 -11.54 16.60 4.18
N ASN A 33 -11.03 16.07 3.07
CA ASN A 33 -11.47 14.79 2.50
C ASN A 33 -10.30 14.10 1.80
N TYR A 34 -9.54 13.31 2.55
CA TYR A 34 -8.37 12.61 2.05
C TYR A 34 -8.76 11.30 1.35
N PHE A 35 -8.03 10.95 0.28
CA PHE A 35 -8.13 9.63 -0.32
C PHE A 35 -7.22 8.66 0.46
N THR A 36 -7.79 7.62 1.07
CA THR A 36 -7.02 6.62 1.84
C THR A 36 -6.67 5.42 0.97
N LEU A 37 -5.37 5.15 0.82
CA LEU A 37 -4.83 4.15 -0.10
C LEU A 37 -4.00 3.09 0.64
N GLY A 38 -4.46 1.84 0.60
CA GLY A 38 -3.71 0.68 1.07
C GLY A 38 -2.65 0.26 0.05
N LEU A 39 -1.40 0.07 0.46
CA LEU A 39 -0.27 -0.21 -0.43
C LEU A 39 0.50 -1.49 -0.06
N PRO A 40 0.88 -2.32 -1.04
CA PRO A 40 1.73 -3.49 -0.82
C PRO A 40 3.20 -3.18 -1.14
N THR A 41 4.10 -4.04 -0.65
CA THR A 41 5.51 -4.07 -1.05
C THR A 41 5.79 -5.23 -2.01
N GLY A 42 7.07 -5.52 -2.27
CA GLY A 42 7.51 -6.60 -3.16
C GLY A 42 7.70 -6.19 -4.61
N SER A 43 8.07 -7.15 -5.46
CA SER A 43 8.46 -6.87 -6.85
C SER A 43 7.26 -6.54 -7.75
N THR A 44 6.10 -7.16 -7.50
CA THR A 44 4.87 -6.98 -8.29
C THR A 44 4.38 -5.54 -8.39
N PRO A 45 4.30 -4.73 -7.31
CA PRO A 45 3.83 -3.35 -7.42
C PRO A 45 4.86 -2.36 -7.99
N LEU A 46 6.14 -2.73 -8.18
CA LEU A 46 7.18 -1.79 -8.63
C LEU A 46 6.86 -1.12 -9.98
N GLY A 47 6.29 -1.87 -10.92
CA GLY A 47 5.88 -1.32 -12.21
C GLY A 47 4.74 -0.31 -12.07
N CYS A 48 3.81 -0.57 -11.15
CA CYS A 48 2.71 0.33 -10.82
C CYS A 48 3.25 1.63 -10.20
N TYR A 49 4.17 1.55 -9.23
CA TYR A 49 4.79 2.72 -8.61
C TYR A 49 5.52 3.60 -9.62
N LYS A 50 6.30 3.01 -10.53
CA LYS A 50 6.97 3.76 -11.61
C LYS A 50 5.96 4.55 -12.46
N LYS A 51 4.83 3.94 -12.83
CA LYS A 51 3.78 4.61 -13.60
C LYS A 51 3.06 5.71 -12.82
N LEU A 52 2.80 5.51 -11.54
CA LEU A 52 2.23 6.55 -10.68
C LEU A 52 3.16 7.75 -10.54
N ILE A 53 4.47 7.52 -10.41
CA ILE A 53 5.49 8.58 -10.40
C ILE A 53 5.53 9.32 -11.75
N GLU A 54 5.44 8.60 -12.88
CA GLU A 54 5.35 9.21 -14.20
C GLU A 54 4.12 10.13 -14.30
N TYR A 55 2.94 9.69 -13.84
CA TYR A 55 1.74 10.53 -13.82
C TYR A 55 1.92 11.77 -12.93
N TYR A 56 2.50 11.63 -11.74
CA TYR A 56 2.80 12.78 -10.90
C TYR A 56 3.74 13.78 -11.61
N LYS A 57 4.85 13.30 -12.15
CA LYS A 57 5.84 14.15 -12.84
C LYS A 57 5.28 14.86 -14.08
N ASN A 58 4.29 14.25 -14.73
CA ASN A 58 3.59 14.85 -15.88
C ASN A 58 2.49 15.84 -15.48
N GLY A 59 2.23 16.05 -14.18
CA GLY A 59 1.15 16.92 -13.68
C GLY A 59 -0.24 16.30 -13.77
N ASP A 60 -0.32 15.00 -14.03
CA ASP A 60 -1.55 14.25 -14.24
C ASP A 60 -2.22 13.75 -12.95
N LEU A 61 -1.48 13.75 -11.83
CA LEU A 61 -1.87 13.17 -10.55
C LEU A 61 -1.14 13.90 -9.41
N SER A 62 -1.81 14.07 -8.27
CA SER A 62 -1.22 14.59 -7.02
C SER A 62 -1.56 13.67 -5.86
N PHE A 63 -0.62 13.53 -4.93
CA PHE A 63 -0.73 12.77 -3.69
C PHE A 63 -0.81 13.67 -2.46
N LYS A 64 -0.91 14.99 -2.64
CA LYS A 64 -0.98 15.97 -1.55
C LYS A 64 -2.07 15.67 -0.52
N TYR A 65 -3.24 15.22 -1.00
CA TYR A 65 -4.39 14.86 -0.16
C TYR A 65 -4.65 13.34 -0.16
N VAL A 66 -3.58 12.54 -0.25
CA VAL A 66 -3.62 11.09 -0.12
C VAL A 66 -2.99 10.68 1.22
N LYS A 67 -3.64 9.75 1.93
CA LYS A 67 -3.06 9.05 3.09
C LYS A 67 -2.80 7.61 2.72
N THR A 68 -1.62 7.09 3.02
CA THR A 68 -1.25 5.70 2.69
C THR A 68 -1.13 4.85 3.93
N PHE A 69 -1.58 3.59 3.81
CA PHE A 69 -1.46 2.58 4.85
C PHE A 69 -0.82 1.34 4.23
N ASN A 70 0.40 1.02 4.64
CA ASN A 70 1.07 -0.18 4.20
C ASN A 70 0.55 -1.41 4.95
N LEU A 71 0.62 -2.55 4.27
CA LEU A 71 0.09 -3.81 4.78
C LEU A 71 0.84 -4.36 6.00
N ASP A 72 2.17 -4.27 5.95
CA ASP A 72 3.06 -4.99 6.84
C ASP A 72 4.40 -4.26 7.02
N GLU A 73 5.16 -4.70 8.03
CA GLU A 73 6.58 -4.44 8.24
C GLU A 73 7.20 -5.64 8.96
N TYR A 74 8.50 -5.88 8.78
CA TYR A 74 9.20 -6.93 9.50
C TYR A 74 9.41 -6.57 10.97
N VAL A 75 9.14 -7.52 11.87
CA VAL A 75 9.42 -7.38 13.30
C VAL A 75 10.91 -7.55 13.59
N GLY A 76 11.49 -6.63 14.38
CA GLY A 76 12.87 -6.70 14.84
C GLY A 76 13.94 -6.36 13.80
N LEU A 77 13.52 -5.94 12.59
CA LEU A 77 14.44 -5.48 11.56
C LEU A 77 14.63 -3.96 11.74
N PRO A 78 15.87 -3.46 11.94
CA PRO A 78 16.13 -2.03 11.98
C PRO A 78 15.58 -1.34 10.72
N GLN A 79 15.37 -0.02 10.74
CA GLN A 79 15.10 0.72 9.51
C GLN A 79 16.37 0.80 8.62
N ASP A 80 16.75 -0.35 8.06
CA ASP A 80 17.86 -0.58 7.15
C ASP A 80 17.30 -0.70 5.72
N PRO A 81 18.12 -0.80 4.64
CA PRO A 81 17.66 -0.81 3.24
C PRO A 81 16.58 -1.84 2.91
N GLU A 82 16.54 -2.95 3.66
CA GLU A 82 15.61 -4.06 3.43
C GLU A 82 14.27 -3.92 4.17
N SER A 83 14.11 -2.91 5.03
CA SER A 83 12.82 -2.61 5.68
C SER A 83 11.78 -2.14 4.66
N TYR A 84 10.50 -2.37 4.95
CA TYR A 84 9.42 -1.87 4.10
C TYR A 84 9.28 -0.35 4.17
N HIS A 85 9.67 0.28 5.27
CA HIS A 85 9.96 1.72 5.35
C HIS A 85 10.93 2.16 4.25
N SER A 86 12.12 1.56 4.19
CA SER A 86 13.14 1.87 3.16
C SER A 86 12.64 1.56 1.76
N PHE A 87 11.95 0.43 1.56
CA PHE A 87 11.39 0.05 0.27
C PHE A 87 10.42 1.12 -0.26
N MET A 88 9.45 1.52 0.55
CA MET A 88 8.42 2.48 0.14
C MET A 88 9.00 3.87 -0.09
N TRP A 89 9.91 4.31 0.78
CA TRP A 89 10.59 5.59 0.62
C TRP A 89 11.42 5.63 -0.67
N ASN A 90 12.19 4.57 -0.94
CA ASN A 90 13.09 4.53 -2.08
C ASN A 90 12.39 4.34 -3.42
N ASN A 91 11.30 3.56 -3.45
CA ASN A 91 10.62 3.20 -4.69
C ASN A 91 9.40 4.08 -4.99
N PHE A 92 8.86 4.82 -4.01
CA PHE A 92 7.63 5.58 -4.22
C PHE A 92 7.61 6.94 -3.53
N PHE A 93 7.59 7.01 -2.20
CA PHE A 93 7.22 8.24 -1.48
C PHE A 93 8.14 9.44 -1.75
N LYS A 94 9.46 9.24 -1.87
CA LYS A 94 10.39 10.35 -2.15
C LYS A 94 10.29 10.95 -3.56
N HIS A 95 9.50 10.34 -4.44
CA HIS A 95 9.37 10.72 -5.86
C HIS A 95 8.03 11.40 -6.19
N ILE A 96 7.16 11.59 -5.20
CA ILE A 96 5.82 12.18 -5.32
C ILE A 96 5.63 13.31 -4.30
N ASP A 97 4.53 14.06 -4.40
CA ASP A 97 4.16 15.16 -3.49
C ASP A 97 3.36 14.71 -2.26
N ILE A 98 3.53 13.46 -1.83
CA ILE A 98 2.89 12.98 -0.60
C ILE A 98 3.55 13.62 0.62
N HIS A 99 2.74 14.04 1.57
CA HIS A 99 3.17 14.52 2.86
C HIS A 99 3.64 13.34 3.74
N PRO A 100 4.87 13.37 4.31
CA PRO A 100 5.38 12.27 5.13
C PRO A 100 4.45 11.90 6.31
N GLU A 101 3.79 12.88 6.92
CA GLU A 101 2.81 12.68 7.99
C GLU A 101 1.56 11.90 7.56
N ASN A 102 1.32 11.81 6.25
CA ASN A 102 0.23 11.03 5.64
C ASN A 102 0.70 9.66 5.15
N THR A 103 1.93 9.25 5.46
CA THR A 103 2.44 7.91 5.16
C THR A 103 2.47 7.07 6.44
N HIS A 104 1.75 5.95 6.44
CA HIS A 104 1.61 5.08 7.60
C HIS A 104 2.12 3.68 7.27
N ILE A 105 3.17 3.26 7.98
CA ILE A 105 3.77 1.92 7.94
C ILE A 105 3.92 1.48 9.40
N LEU A 106 3.62 0.22 9.70
CA LEU A 106 3.76 -0.36 11.04
C LEU A 106 5.18 -0.19 11.58
N ASP A 107 5.30 0.04 12.88
CA ASP A 107 6.58 -0.05 13.58
C ASP A 107 6.85 -1.49 14.06
N GLY A 108 7.60 -2.25 13.26
CA GLY A 108 8.04 -3.60 13.61
C GLY A 108 9.01 -3.67 14.80
N ASN A 109 9.48 -2.54 15.33
CA ASN A 109 10.36 -2.46 16.49
C ASN A 109 9.67 -1.85 17.73
N ALA A 110 8.35 -1.67 17.69
CA ALA A 110 7.59 -1.22 18.84
C ALA A 110 7.79 -2.16 20.05
N THR A 111 7.85 -1.58 21.25
CA THR A 111 8.04 -2.36 22.49
C THR A 111 6.86 -3.29 22.76
N ASP A 112 5.65 -2.86 22.39
CA ASP A 112 4.44 -3.67 22.42
C ASP A 112 3.84 -3.71 21.01
N LEU A 113 4.01 -4.85 20.34
CA LEU A 113 3.54 -5.05 18.97
C LEU A 113 2.02 -5.08 18.87
N GLN A 114 1.32 -5.56 19.91
CA GLN A 114 -0.15 -5.56 19.90
C GLN A 114 -0.68 -4.13 20.01
N ALA A 115 -0.09 -3.32 20.88
CA ALA A 115 -0.43 -1.91 21.00
C ALA A 115 -0.17 -1.14 19.69
N GLU A 116 0.91 -1.46 18.95
CA GLU A 116 1.17 -0.87 17.63
C GLU A 116 0.10 -1.28 16.60
N CYS A 117 -0.29 -2.56 16.55
CA CYS A 117 -1.38 -3.02 15.69
C CYS A 117 -2.70 -2.31 16.02
N ASP A 118 -3.07 -2.22 17.29
CA ASP A 118 -4.30 -1.56 17.74
C ASP A 118 -4.27 -0.06 17.39
N ALA A 119 -3.12 0.60 17.57
CA ALA A 119 -2.94 2.00 17.18
C ALA A 119 -3.02 2.21 15.67
N PHE A 120 -2.54 1.26 14.86
CA PHE A 120 -2.62 1.31 13.40
C PHE A 120 -4.05 1.15 12.89
N GLU A 121 -4.83 0.25 13.50
CA GLU A 121 -6.26 0.10 13.24
C GLU A 121 -7.05 1.37 13.60
N GLU A 122 -6.78 1.97 14.77
CA GLU A 122 -7.42 3.22 15.16
C GLU A 122 -7.04 4.40 14.25
N LYS A 123 -5.78 4.50 13.80
CA LYS A 123 -5.37 5.49 12.77
C LYS A 123 -6.14 5.29 11.46
N THR A 124 -6.31 4.05 11.02
CA THR A 124 -7.03 3.70 9.80
C THR A 124 -8.51 4.08 9.92
N LYS A 125 -9.13 3.77 11.06
CA LYS A 125 -10.53 4.12 11.36
C LYS A 125 -10.72 5.64 11.47
N ALA A 126 -9.80 6.34 12.13
CA ALA A 126 -9.82 7.80 12.24
C ALA A 126 -9.66 8.50 10.89
N ALA A 127 -9.01 7.86 9.91
CA ALA A 127 -8.93 8.33 8.53
C ALA A 127 -10.19 8.07 7.69
N GLY A 128 -11.23 7.44 8.27
CA GLY A 128 -12.48 7.10 7.58
C GLY A 128 -12.48 5.71 6.93
N GLY A 129 -11.50 4.86 7.25
CA GLY A 129 -11.29 3.56 6.59
C GLY A 129 -10.45 3.68 5.32
N ILE A 130 -10.30 2.58 4.58
CA ILE A 130 -9.53 2.50 3.33
C ILE A 130 -10.46 2.56 2.12
N GLU A 131 -10.33 3.60 1.29
CA GLU A 131 -11.11 3.79 0.05
C GLU A 131 -10.69 2.80 -1.05
N LEU A 132 -9.39 2.53 -1.16
CA LEU A 132 -8.84 1.55 -2.09
C LEU A 132 -7.66 0.82 -1.46
N PHE A 133 -7.72 -0.51 -1.36
CA PHE A 133 -6.57 -1.32 -0.98
C PHE A 133 -5.99 -2.03 -2.20
N VAL A 134 -4.70 -1.83 -2.47
CA VAL A 134 -3.95 -2.54 -3.49
C VAL A 134 -3.19 -3.69 -2.83
N GLY A 135 -3.39 -4.91 -3.31
CA GLY A 135 -2.77 -6.12 -2.75
C GLY A 135 -2.01 -6.91 -3.80
N GLY A 136 -1.12 -7.78 -3.34
CA GLY A 136 -0.50 -8.83 -4.12
C GLY A 136 -0.93 -10.20 -3.63
N LEU A 137 -0.79 -11.21 -4.48
CA LEU A 137 -0.86 -12.61 -4.08
C LEU A 137 0.51 -13.23 -4.32
N MET A 138 0.98 -14.02 -3.37
CA MET A 138 2.18 -14.82 -3.53
C MET A 138 1.83 -16.30 -3.47
N LEU A 139 2.62 -17.11 -4.17
CA LEU A 139 2.58 -18.55 -4.03
C LEU A 139 3.56 -18.97 -2.93
N VAL A 140 3.05 -19.69 -1.94
CA VAL A 140 3.85 -20.37 -0.92
C VAL A 140 3.50 -21.85 -1.01
N HIS A 141 4.49 -22.71 -1.30
CA HIS A 141 4.28 -24.15 -1.46
C HIS A 141 3.12 -24.51 -2.42
N ASN A 142 3.06 -23.89 -3.61
CA ASN A 142 1.98 -24.06 -4.59
C ASN A 142 0.57 -23.72 -4.10
N LYS A 143 0.44 -22.97 -2.99
CA LYS A 143 -0.82 -22.44 -2.49
C LYS A 143 -0.81 -20.92 -2.60
N LEU A 144 -1.94 -20.35 -3.01
CA LEU A 144 -2.17 -18.92 -2.93
C LEU A 144 -2.30 -18.54 -1.46
N VAL A 145 -1.41 -17.68 -0.98
CA VAL A 145 -1.51 -17.09 0.34
C VAL A 145 -2.01 -15.68 0.18
N ASP A 146 -3.13 -15.42 0.85
CA ASP A 146 -3.69 -14.09 1.01
C ASP A 146 -3.05 -13.45 2.25
N PRO A 147 -2.35 -12.31 2.13
CA PRO A 147 -1.72 -11.66 3.27
C PRO A 147 -2.74 -11.17 4.32
N PHE A 148 -4.02 -11.09 3.98
CA PHE A 148 -5.10 -10.72 4.90
C PHE A 148 -5.76 -11.91 5.61
N GLN A 149 -5.36 -13.15 5.33
CA GLN A 149 -5.92 -14.29 6.03
C GLN A 149 -5.41 -14.34 7.48
N SER A 150 -6.34 -14.16 8.43
CA SER A 150 -6.08 -14.50 9.83
C SER A 150 -5.56 -15.93 9.87
N SER A 151 -4.46 -16.17 10.58
CA SER A 151 -4.03 -17.50 11.01
C SER A 151 -5.09 -18.07 11.94
N LYS A 152 -6.24 -18.50 11.38
CA LYS A 152 -7.13 -19.40 12.10
C LYS A 152 -6.28 -20.61 12.38
N LYS A 153 -5.94 -20.81 13.67
CA LYS A 153 -5.52 -22.11 14.19
C LYS A 153 -6.40 -23.15 13.49
N PRO A 154 -5.83 -24.24 12.94
CA PRO A 154 -6.66 -25.33 12.46
C PRO A 154 -7.60 -25.68 13.61
N TYR A 155 -8.91 -25.69 13.33
CA TYR A 155 -9.89 -26.18 14.29
C TYR A 155 -9.41 -27.56 14.72
N SER A 156 -9.04 -27.68 16.00
CA SER A 156 -8.86 -28.98 16.63
C SER A 156 -10.26 -29.54 16.84
N ASP A 157 -10.58 -30.61 16.12
CA ASP A 157 -11.68 -31.52 16.47
C ASP A 157 -11.46 -32.12 17.86
#